data_AF-A0A158PJQ9-F1
#
_entry.id   AF-A0A158PJQ9-F1
#
_cell.length_a   1.000
_cell.length_b   1.000
_cell.length_c   1.000
_cell.angle_alpha   90.00
_cell.angle_beta   90.00
_cell.angle_gamma   90.00
#
_symmetry.space_group_name_H-M   'P 1'
#
loop_
_entity.id
_entity.type
_entity.pdbx_description
1 polymer ?
#
loop_
_entity_poly.entity_id
_entity_poly.type
_entity_poly.pdbx_seq_one_letter_code
_entity_poly.pdbx_strand_id
1 'polypeptide(L)'
;MPVNIGDRVSLLCPRPGAGNYEYSNIYAVSEEEYTHCFLQRPHLVGSCNNSTQEVSITIVFRQFTPTPGGMEFEPGRTYYFITTSDGTLSGIDRRKDGLCSDRQMKVKFEVDGQFSKLISFLTLAYSDIHAESSTPVMYIIHVDGEDSDELDGLFHESLTKQNPDHRFHAILQRRLQCFKRVMNWS
;
A
#
# COMPACT_ATOMS: atom_id res chain seq x y z
N MET A 1 8.18 4.07 3.41
CA MET A 1 7.74 5.46 3.16
C MET A 1 6.25 5.42 2.87
N PRO A 2 5.41 6.10 3.65
CA PRO A 2 3.98 6.14 3.40
C PRO A 2 3.68 6.91 2.10
N VAL A 3 2.73 6.41 1.32
CA VAL A 3 2.27 7.01 0.05
C VAL A 3 0.77 6.77 -0.12
N ASN A 4 0.08 7.65 -0.83
CA ASN A 4 -1.36 7.52 -1.12
C ASN A 4 -1.59 7.09 -2.57
N ILE A 5 -2.76 6.50 -2.83
CA ILE A 5 -3.21 6.30 -4.21
C ILE A 5 -3.39 7.67 -4.87
N GLY A 6 -2.79 7.84 -6.05
CA GLY A 6 -2.71 9.08 -6.82
C GLY A 6 -1.34 9.74 -6.75
N ASP A 7 -0.52 9.38 -5.76
CA ASP A 7 0.80 9.97 -5.58
C ASP A 7 1.76 9.59 -6.70
N ARG A 8 2.75 10.46 -6.91
CA ARG A 8 3.81 10.29 -7.89
C ARG A 8 5.16 10.41 -7.19
N VAL A 9 6.01 9.43 -7.40
CA VAL A 9 7.38 9.41 -6.85
C VAL A 9 8.35 9.27 -8.01
N SER A 10 9.32 10.18 -8.07
CA SER A 10 10.36 10.17 -9.10
C SER A 10 11.67 9.67 -8.51
N LEU A 11 12.22 8.61 -9.10
CA LEU A 11 13.57 8.12 -8.83
C LEU A 11 14.51 8.79 -9.82
N LEU A 12 15.49 9.53 -9.29
CA LEU A 12 16.45 10.28 -10.09
C LEU A 12 17.71 9.43 -10.31
N CYS A 13 18.10 9.23 -11.57
CA CYS A 13 19.39 8.64 -11.88
C CYS A 13 20.53 9.61 -11.52
N PRO A 14 21.76 9.12 -11.31
CA PRO A 14 22.93 9.97 -11.11
C PRO A 14 23.07 11.01 -12.22
N ARG A 15 23.61 12.19 -11.89
CA ARG A 15 23.78 13.24 -12.89
C ARG A 15 24.81 12.85 -13.95
N PRO A 16 24.53 13.12 -15.23
CA PRO A 16 25.49 12.89 -16.31
C PRO A 16 26.72 13.78 -16.12
N GLY A 17 27.90 13.28 -16.49
CA GLY A 17 29.17 14.02 -16.36
C GLY A 17 29.78 14.06 -14.95
N ALA A 18 29.16 13.43 -13.95
CA ALA A 18 29.87 13.06 -12.72
C ALA A 18 30.95 12.04 -13.09
N GLY A 19 32.21 12.27 -12.70
CA GLY A 19 33.36 11.45 -13.14
C GLY A 19 33.21 9.95 -12.85
N ASN A 20 32.36 9.57 -11.89
CA ASN A 20 31.96 8.20 -11.59
C ASN A 20 30.43 8.09 -11.69
N TYR A 21 29.89 7.89 -12.89
CA TYR A 21 28.47 7.61 -13.07
C TYR A 21 28.13 6.21 -12.56
N GLU A 22 27.13 6.11 -11.69
CA GLU A 22 26.71 4.83 -11.11
C GLU A 22 25.59 4.20 -11.96
N TYR A 23 25.92 3.08 -12.61
CA TYR A 23 24.99 2.34 -13.46
C TYR A 23 24.13 1.41 -12.60
N SER A 24 22.81 1.50 -12.74
CA SER A 24 21.89 0.72 -11.90
C SER A 24 20.56 0.42 -12.59
N ASN A 25 20.07 -0.82 -12.42
CA ASN A 25 18.70 -1.19 -12.71
C ASN A 25 17.86 -1.19 -11.42
N ILE A 26 16.64 -0.68 -11.50
CA ILE A 26 15.69 -0.62 -10.38
C ILE A 26 14.58 -1.61 -10.63
N TYR A 27 14.38 -2.52 -9.67
CA TYR A 27 13.38 -3.58 -9.74
C TYR A 27 12.37 -3.45 -8.62
N ALA A 28 11.10 -3.66 -8.93
CA ALA A 28 10.08 -3.98 -7.94
C ALA A 28 10.12 -5.49 -7.65
N VAL A 29 10.12 -5.85 -6.37
CA VAL A 29 10.39 -7.22 -5.90
C VAL A 29 9.48 -7.60 -4.74
N SER A 30 9.49 -8.89 -4.39
CA SER A 30 8.87 -9.40 -3.17
C SER A 30 9.64 -9.00 -1.91
N GLU A 31 9.02 -9.17 -0.74
CA GLU A 31 9.65 -8.90 0.56
C GLU A 31 10.88 -9.79 0.81
N GLU A 32 10.83 -11.04 0.37
CA GLU A 32 11.94 -11.99 0.50
C GLU A 32 13.16 -11.56 -0.32
N GLU A 33 12.93 -11.18 -1.58
CA GLU A 33 13.94 -10.62 -2.49
C GLU A 33 14.53 -9.31 -1.95
N TYR A 34 13.70 -8.44 -1.36
CA TYR A 34 14.13 -7.19 -0.73
C TYR A 34 15.02 -7.41 0.50
N THR A 35 14.67 -8.41 1.32
CA THR A 35 15.38 -8.70 2.57
C THR A 35 16.75 -9.31 2.29
N HIS A 36 16.82 -10.25 1.36
CA HIS A 36 18.02 -11.01 1.05
C HIS A 36 18.77 -10.50 -0.19
N CYS A 37 18.34 -9.39 -0.79
CA CYS A 37 18.98 -8.75 -1.93
C CYS A 37 19.25 -9.70 -3.11
N PHE A 38 18.22 -10.40 -3.59
CA PHE A 38 18.31 -11.24 -4.80
C PHE A 38 17.09 -11.03 -5.71
N LEU A 39 17.23 -11.43 -6.98
CA LEU A 39 16.18 -11.33 -7.99
C LEU A 39 15.78 -12.73 -8.49
N GLN A 40 14.53 -13.11 -8.25
CA GLN A 40 13.90 -14.35 -8.72
C GLN A 40 12.80 -14.07 -9.75
N ARG A 41 11.83 -13.21 -9.43
CA ARG A 41 10.76 -12.76 -10.36
C ARG A 41 10.59 -11.25 -10.29
N PRO A 42 11.64 -10.47 -10.60
CA PRO A 42 11.58 -9.03 -10.49
C PRO A 42 10.73 -8.42 -11.62
N HIS A 43 10.14 -7.27 -11.33
CA HIS A 43 9.55 -6.39 -12.33
C HIS A 43 10.49 -5.20 -12.57
N LEU A 44 11.00 -5.03 -13.80
CA LEU A 44 11.91 -3.92 -14.13
C LEU A 44 11.14 -2.60 -14.18
N VAL A 45 11.50 -1.66 -13.30
CA VAL A 45 10.82 -0.36 -13.16
C VAL A 45 11.53 0.71 -13.98
N GLY A 46 12.87 0.65 -14.04
CA GLY A 46 13.66 1.55 -14.84
C GLY A 46 15.15 1.22 -14.80
N SER A 47 15.92 1.85 -15.69
CA SER A 47 17.35 1.62 -15.86
C SER A 47 18.10 2.95 -15.97
N CYS A 48 19.12 3.13 -15.14
CA CYS A 48 20.10 4.21 -15.23
C CYS A 48 21.32 3.72 -16.00
N ASN A 49 21.17 3.58 -17.32
CA ASN A 49 22.20 3.04 -18.21
C ASN A 49 22.88 4.11 -19.09
N ASN A 50 22.48 5.38 -18.97
CA ASN A 50 22.93 6.45 -19.82
C ASN A 50 23.61 7.57 -19.00
N SER A 51 24.93 7.68 -19.14
CA SER A 51 25.74 8.68 -18.45
C SER A 51 25.78 10.06 -19.12
N THR A 52 25.06 10.24 -20.25
CA THR A 52 25.04 11.50 -21.02
C THR A 52 23.76 12.29 -20.83
N GLN A 53 22.68 11.66 -20.39
CA GLN A 53 21.36 12.27 -20.24
C GLN A 53 20.87 12.13 -18.81
N GLU A 54 20.18 13.16 -18.32
CA GLU A 54 19.50 13.08 -17.03
C GLU A 54 18.20 12.29 -17.22
N VAL A 55 18.11 11.14 -16.55
CA VAL A 55 16.95 10.24 -16.61
C VAL A 55 16.26 10.24 -15.26
N SER A 56 14.93 10.34 -15.27
CA SER A 56 14.09 10.18 -14.09
C SER A 56 13.00 9.15 -14.35
N ILE A 57 12.78 8.28 -13.38
CA ILE A 57 11.82 7.17 -13.45
C ILE A 57 10.67 7.52 -12.52
N THR A 58 9.48 7.75 -13.08
CA THR A 58 8.31 8.16 -12.30
C THR A 58 7.40 6.97 -12.03
N ILE A 59 7.20 6.66 -10.76
CA ILE A 59 6.23 5.68 -10.27
C ILE A 59 4.95 6.44 -9.93
N VAL A 60 3.82 5.95 -10.44
CA VAL A 60 2.49 6.49 -10.13
C VAL A 60 1.72 5.44 -9.35
N PHE A 61 1.32 5.76 -8.13
CA PHE A 61 0.60 4.85 -7.24
C PHE A 61 -0.87 4.81 -7.65
N ARG A 62 -1.24 3.87 -8.52
CA ARG A 62 -2.60 3.70 -9.04
C ARG A 62 -3.05 2.25 -8.92
N GLN A 63 -4.34 2.06 -8.65
CA GLN A 63 -4.93 0.72 -8.55
C GLN A 63 -5.04 0.02 -9.92
N PHE A 64 -5.20 0.79 -11.00
CA PHE A 64 -5.33 0.24 -12.34
C PHE A 64 -4.42 0.99 -13.30
N THR A 65 -3.66 0.24 -14.11
CA THR A 65 -2.76 0.79 -15.11
C THR A 65 -3.35 0.69 -16.52
N PRO A 66 -3.48 1.80 -17.28
CA PRO A 66 -3.76 1.71 -18.71
C PRO A 66 -2.57 1.14 -19.51
N THR A 67 -1.38 1.08 -18.91
CA THR A 67 -0.18 0.52 -19.54
C THR A 67 -0.14 -0.99 -19.30
N PRO A 68 -0.18 -1.84 -20.36
CA PRO A 68 -0.08 -3.29 -20.21
C PRO A 68 1.21 -3.68 -19.49
N GLY A 69 1.10 -4.52 -18.45
CA GLY A 69 2.24 -4.92 -17.63
C GLY A 69 2.83 -3.81 -16.77
N GLY A 70 2.17 -2.64 -16.66
CA GLY A 70 2.55 -1.62 -15.70
C GLY A 70 2.26 -2.07 -14.26
N MET A 71 2.79 -1.32 -13.30
CA MET A 71 2.53 -1.61 -11.89
C MET A 71 1.15 -1.12 -11.44
N GLU A 72 0.54 -1.92 -10.57
CA GLU A 72 -0.72 -1.64 -9.89
C GLU A 72 -0.52 -1.72 -8.38
N PHE A 73 -1.13 -0.78 -7.67
CA PHE A 73 -0.91 -0.56 -6.24
C PHE A 73 -2.23 -0.63 -5.49
N GLU A 74 -2.31 -1.52 -4.50
CA GLU A 74 -3.46 -1.68 -3.64
C GLU A 74 -3.27 -0.92 -2.32
N PRO A 75 -4.32 -0.25 -1.80
CA PRO A 75 -4.31 0.34 -0.47
C PRO A 75 -4.00 -0.69 0.61
N GLY A 76 -3.20 -0.31 1.61
CA GLY A 76 -2.82 -1.17 2.73
C GLY A 76 -1.71 -2.18 2.42
N ARG A 77 -1.13 -2.15 1.22
CA ARG A 77 0.01 -3.01 0.86
C ARG A 77 1.33 -2.27 0.86
N THR A 78 2.39 -3.04 1.09
CA THR A 78 3.78 -2.58 1.01
C THR A 78 4.42 -3.11 -0.27
N TYR A 79 5.11 -2.23 -0.98
CA TYR A 79 5.82 -2.52 -2.23
C TYR A 79 7.30 -2.24 -2.06
N TYR A 80 8.14 -3.14 -2.57
CA TYR A 80 9.58 -3.14 -2.33
C TYR A 80 10.35 -2.92 -3.62
N PHE A 81 11.38 -2.09 -3.55
CA PHE A 81 12.22 -1.72 -4.69
C PHE A 81 13.68 -1.84 -4.31
N ILE A 82 14.48 -2.50 -5.15
CA ILE A 82 15.91 -2.71 -4.92
C ILE A 82 16.72 -2.49 -6.20
N THR A 83 18.03 -2.30 -6.02
CA THR A 83 19.02 -2.43 -7.09
C THR A 83 20.13 -3.38 -6.70
N THR A 84 20.34 -4.44 -7.48
CA THR A 84 21.40 -5.44 -7.27
C THR A 84 22.61 -5.24 -8.18
N SER A 85 22.60 -4.16 -8.96
CA SER A 85 23.75 -3.72 -9.75
C SER A 85 24.92 -3.38 -8.84
N ASP A 86 26.15 -3.36 -9.36
CA ASP A 86 27.35 -2.97 -8.58
C ASP A 86 27.88 -1.57 -8.88
N GLY A 87 27.10 -0.78 -9.62
CA GLY A 87 27.44 0.57 -10.05
C GLY A 87 28.26 0.63 -11.33
N THR A 88 28.70 -0.51 -11.87
CA THR A 88 29.41 -0.58 -13.15
C THR A 88 28.46 -0.97 -14.29
N LEU A 89 28.78 -0.56 -15.52
CA LEU A 89 27.98 -0.94 -16.69
C LEU A 89 27.99 -2.47 -16.92
N SER A 90 29.10 -3.14 -16.66
CA SER A 90 29.19 -4.60 -16.83
C SER A 90 28.43 -5.38 -15.76
N GLY A 91 28.31 -4.83 -14.55
CA GLY A 91 27.57 -5.44 -13.44
C GLY A 91 26.12 -4.96 -13.31
N ILE A 92 25.60 -4.20 -14.29
CA ILE A 92 24.26 -3.61 -14.21
C ILE A 92 23.14 -4.67 -14.09
N ASP A 93 23.31 -5.82 -14.74
CA ASP A 93 22.33 -6.93 -14.74
C ASP A 93 22.60 -7.99 -13.66
N ARG A 94 23.48 -7.70 -12.69
CA ARG A 94 23.72 -8.60 -11.54
C ARG A 94 22.41 -8.84 -10.79
N ARG A 95 22.14 -10.10 -10.45
CA ARG A 95 20.87 -10.56 -9.85
C ARG A 95 20.90 -10.81 -8.35
N LYS A 96 22.04 -10.58 -7.68
CA LYS A 96 22.21 -10.83 -6.25
C LYS A 96 23.26 -9.89 -5.66
N ASP A 97 23.05 -9.47 -4.43
CA ASP A 97 23.90 -8.57 -3.65
C ASP A 97 24.05 -7.20 -4.33
N GLY A 98 25.29 -6.72 -4.50
CA GLY A 98 25.58 -5.41 -5.10
C GLY A 98 25.12 -4.26 -4.21
N LEU A 99 24.70 -3.16 -4.84
CA LEU A 99 24.28 -1.92 -4.19
C LEU A 99 23.16 -2.12 -3.14
N CYS A 100 22.31 -3.15 -3.30
CA CYS A 100 21.30 -3.52 -2.31
C CYS A 100 21.93 -3.93 -0.97
N SER A 101 22.94 -4.80 -1.00
CA SER A 101 23.63 -5.28 0.20
C SER A 101 24.67 -4.27 0.68
N ASP A 102 25.51 -3.80 -0.24
CA ASP A 102 26.71 -3.01 0.05
C ASP A 102 26.38 -1.58 0.52
N ARG A 103 25.33 -0.98 -0.04
CA ARG A 103 24.96 0.42 0.22
C ARG A 103 23.52 0.61 0.69
N GLN A 104 22.81 -0.48 0.96
CA GLN A 104 21.39 -0.43 1.36
C GLN A 104 20.53 0.36 0.35
N MET A 105 20.83 0.25 -0.95
CA MET A 105 20.04 0.88 -2.01
C MET A 105 18.77 0.09 -2.28
N LYS A 106 17.85 0.22 -1.33
CA LYS A 106 16.54 -0.39 -1.32
C LYS A 106 15.55 0.53 -0.62
N VAL A 107 14.32 0.54 -1.11
CA VAL A 107 13.23 1.35 -0.56
C VAL A 107 11.94 0.56 -0.54
N LYS A 108 11.13 0.78 0.50
CA LYS A 108 9.78 0.26 0.58
C LYS A 108 8.77 1.40 0.63
N PHE A 109 7.68 1.25 -0.10
CA PHE A 109 6.54 2.16 -0.09
C PHE A 109 5.35 1.46 0.57
N GLU A 110 4.76 2.11 1.56
CA GLU A 110 3.60 1.64 2.29
C GLU A 110 2.41 2.44 1.79
N VAL A 111 1.53 1.79 1.03
CA VAL A 111 0.37 2.47 0.44
C VAL A 111 -0.70 2.60 1.51
N ASP A 112 -1.06 3.83 1.84
CA ASP A 112 -2.06 4.14 2.87
C ASP A 112 -3.37 3.42 2.57
N GLY A 113 -3.82 2.61 3.53
CA GLY A 113 -5.11 1.94 3.48
C GLY A 113 -6.24 2.93 3.80
N GLN A 114 -7.42 2.77 3.18
CA GLN A 114 -8.59 3.59 3.54
C GLN A 114 -8.96 3.44 5.03
N PHE A 115 -8.67 2.28 5.62
CA PHE A 115 -8.83 2.04 7.05
C PHE A 115 -7.87 2.85 7.94
N SER A 116 -6.66 3.20 7.48
CA SER A 116 -5.75 4.01 8.30
C SER A 116 -6.28 5.42 8.50
N LYS A 117 -6.96 5.99 7.47
CA LYS A 117 -7.65 7.27 7.60
C LYS A 117 -8.85 7.17 8.52
N LEU A 118 -9.70 6.16 8.38
CA LEU A 118 -10.83 5.92 9.28
C LEU A 118 -10.38 5.76 10.74
N ILE A 119 -9.34 4.98 11.00
CA ILE A 119 -8.78 4.81 12.35
C ILE A 119 -8.16 6.10 12.84
N SER A 120 -7.44 6.85 12.01
CA SER A 120 -6.88 8.16 12.39
C SER A 120 -7.99 9.17 12.73
N PHE A 121 -9.05 9.24 11.93
CA PHE A 121 -10.23 10.07 12.21
C PHE A 121 -10.93 9.64 13.50
N LEU A 122 -11.13 8.34 13.72
CA LEU A 122 -11.72 7.82 14.95
C LEU A 122 -10.82 8.09 16.17
N THR A 123 -9.50 7.99 16.02
CA THR A 123 -8.54 8.27 17.10
C THR A 123 -8.54 9.74 17.46
N LEU A 124 -8.56 10.64 16.46
CA LEU A 124 -8.67 12.08 16.66
C LEU A 124 -10.01 12.46 17.30
N ALA A 125 -11.12 11.89 16.79
CA ALA A 125 -12.45 12.10 17.36
C ALA A 125 -12.56 11.52 18.79
N TYR A 126 -11.89 10.40 19.07
CA TYR A 126 -11.83 9.82 20.42
C TYR A 126 -11.00 10.69 21.38
N SER A 127 -9.89 11.28 20.92
CA SER A 127 -9.10 12.20 21.74
C SER A 127 -9.81 13.51 22.06
N ASP A 128 -10.70 14.00 21.18
CA ASP A 128 -11.54 15.17 21.48
C ASP A 128 -12.63 14.86 22.52
N ILE A 129 -13.12 13.62 22.58
CA ILE A 129 -14.11 13.18 23.57
C ILE A 129 -13.50 13.06 24.99
N HIS A 130 -12.18 12.90 25.11
CA HIS A 130 -11.50 12.67 26.40
C HIS A 130 -10.93 13.93 27.08
N ALA A 131 -11.23 15.13 26.59
CA ALA A 131 -10.89 16.36 27.30
C ALA A 131 -11.75 16.60 28.57
N GLU A 132 -12.75 15.76 28.87
CA GLU A 132 -13.66 16.00 30.01
C GLU A 132 -14.05 14.76 30.85
N SER A 133 -13.17 13.76 31.01
CA SER A 133 -13.30 12.86 32.17
C SER A 133 -12.03 12.09 32.47
N SER A 134 -11.29 12.56 33.47
CA SER A 134 -10.15 11.86 34.04
C SER A 134 -10.63 10.63 34.82
N THR A 135 -10.69 9.45 34.20
CA THR A 135 -10.25 8.16 34.79
C THR A 135 -10.23 7.06 33.72
N PRO A 136 -9.14 6.27 33.59
CA PRO A 136 -9.12 5.10 32.74
C PRO A 136 -9.96 3.98 33.39
N VAL A 137 -11.02 3.54 32.70
CA VAL A 137 -11.78 2.35 33.10
C VAL A 137 -11.13 1.12 32.46
N MET A 138 -10.57 0.25 33.29
CA MET A 138 -9.99 -1.03 32.89
C MET A 138 -11.09 -2.08 32.90
N TYR A 139 -11.46 -2.63 31.74
CA TYR A 139 -12.42 -3.72 31.64
C TYR A 139 -11.67 -5.05 31.59
N ILE A 140 -11.88 -5.90 32.59
CA ILE A 140 -11.42 -7.28 32.60
C ILE A 140 -12.52 -8.13 31.96
N ILE A 141 -12.23 -8.72 30.81
CA ILE A 141 -13.10 -9.72 30.20
C ILE A 141 -12.68 -11.07 30.78
N HIS A 142 -13.53 -11.67 31.61
CA HIS A 142 -13.36 -13.05 32.05
C HIS A 142 -13.87 -13.96 30.94
N VAL A 143 -12.98 -14.78 30.39
CA VAL A 143 -13.32 -15.83 29.41
C VAL A 143 -13.22 -17.15 30.15
N ASP A 144 -14.30 -17.56 30.79
CA ASP A 144 -14.45 -18.95 31.25
C ASP A 144 -14.92 -19.76 30.04
N GLY A 145 -14.04 -20.63 29.55
CA GLY A 145 -14.30 -21.45 28.39
C GLY A 145 -15.13 -22.68 28.75
N GLU A 146 -16.24 -22.86 28.05
CA GLU A 146 -16.66 -24.13 27.45
C GLU A 146 -17.77 -23.86 26.41
N ASP A 147 -17.67 -24.58 25.29
CA ASP A 147 -18.60 -24.77 24.18
C ASP A 147 -18.75 -23.68 23.09
N SER A 148 -17.96 -23.92 22.05
CA SER A 148 -18.20 -23.56 20.65
C SER A 148 -19.54 -24.10 20.14
N ASP A 149 -20.48 -23.22 19.78
CA ASP A 149 -21.45 -23.38 18.67
C ASP A 149 -22.49 -22.22 18.68
N GLU A 150 -22.08 -20.95 18.44
CA GLU A 150 -23.03 -19.92 17.94
C GLU A 150 -22.34 -18.65 17.39
N LEU A 151 -21.29 -18.83 16.58
CA LEU A 151 -20.58 -17.71 15.96
C LEU A 151 -21.21 -17.35 14.60
N ASP A 152 -22.47 -16.89 14.58
CA ASP A 152 -23.07 -16.24 13.39
C ASP A 152 -24.22 -15.25 13.71
N GLY A 153 -24.65 -15.12 14.98
CA GLY A 153 -25.78 -14.25 15.35
C GLY A 153 -25.45 -12.78 15.67
N LEU A 154 -24.21 -12.48 16.08
CA LEU A 154 -23.86 -11.17 16.67
C LEU A 154 -23.37 -10.10 15.68
N PHE A 155 -23.33 -10.39 14.37
CA PHE A 155 -23.05 -9.39 13.34
C PHE A 155 -24.33 -8.70 12.82
N HIS A 156 -25.53 -9.19 13.13
CA HIS A 156 -26.76 -8.67 12.54
C HIS A 156 -27.51 -7.63 13.39
N GLU A 157 -27.14 -7.41 14.66
CA GLU A 157 -27.88 -6.50 15.55
C GLU A 157 -27.16 -5.18 15.90
N SER A 158 -25.89 -5.02 15.51
CA SER A 158 -25.18 -3.73 15.69
C SER A 158 -25.42 -2.72 14.55
N LEU A 159 -26.01 -3.13 13.43
CA LEU A 159 -26.33 -2.22 12.33
C LEU A 159 -27.69 -1.52 12.46
N THR A 160 -28.53 -1.90 13.43
CA THR A 160 -29.92 -1.39 13.53
C THR A 160 -30.15 -0.37 14.65
N LYS A 161 -29.18 -0.10 15.54
CA LYS A 161 -29.42 0.75 16.72
C LYS A 161 -28.64 2.07 16.79
N GLN A 162 -28.02 2.53 15.71
CA GLN A 162 -27.27 3.78 15.75
C GLN A 162 -27.42 4.65 14.50
N ASN A 163 -28.62 5.19 14.24
CA ASN A 163 -28.75 6.55 13.67
C ASN A 163 -30.20 7.07 13.65
N PRO A 164 -30.53 8.18 14.35
CA PRO A 164 -31.81 8.84 14.24
C PRO A 164 -31.72 10.00 13.23
N ASP A 165 -31.69 9.72 11.93
CA ASP A 165 -31.83 10.78 10.92
C ASP A 165 -32.69 10.31 9.72
N HIS A 166 -33.98 10.66 9.78
CA HIS A 166 -35.06 10.13 8.93
C HIS A 166 -35.05 10.57 7.45
N ARG A 167 -33.98 11.21 6.95
CA ARG A 167 -33.93 11.75 5.58
C ARG A 167 -33.09 10.95 4.57
N PHE A 168 -32.26 10.01 5.01
CA PHE A 168 -31.43 9.21 4.09
C PHE A 168 -32.11 7.93 3.57
N HIS A 169 -33.21 7.51 4.20
CA HIS A 169 -33.93 6.27 3.87
C HIS A 169 -34.59 6.29 2.47
N ALA A 170 -34.89 7.47 1.92
CA ALA A 170 -35.54 7.58 0.61
C ALA A 170 -34.56 7.44 -0.58
N ILE A 171 -33.27 7.73 -0.39
CA ILE A 171 -32.28 7.69 -1.48
C ILE A 171 -31.71 6.27 -1.65
N LEU A 172 -31.55 5.53 -0.55
CA LEU A 172 -31.01 4.16 -0.60
C LEU A 172 -32.01 3.16 -1.19
N GLN A 173 -33.32 3.34 -0.94
CA GLN A 173 -34.36 2.46 -1.50
C GLN A 173 -34.50 2.58 -3.03
N ARG A 174 -34.26 3.76 -3.62
CA ARG A 174 -34.30 3.92 -5.09
C ARG A 174 -33.14 3.24 -5.81
N ARG A 175 -31.97 3.07 -5.18
CA ARG A 175 -30.81 2.39 -5.80
C ARG A 175 -30.89 0.86 -5.71
N LEU A 176 -31.46 0.32 -4.63
CA LEU A 176 -31.64 -1.13 -4.46
C LEU A 176 -32.69 -1.74 -5.41
N GLN A 177 -33.68 -0.96 -5.84
CA GLN A 177 -34.67 -1.41 -6.83
C GLN A 177 -34.11 -1.44 -8.27
N CYS A 178 -33.07 -0.66 -8.56
CA CYS A 178 -32.37 -0.69 -9.84
C CYS A 178 -31.48 -1.95 -9.96
N PHE A 179 -30.84 -2.36 -8.85
CA PHE A 179 -29.94 -3.52 -8.84
C PHE A 179 -30.68 -4.86 -9.00
N LYS A 180 -31.86 -5.01 -8.40
CA LYS A 180 -32.69 -6.23 -8.51
C LYS A 180 -33.31 -6.45 -9.91
N ARG A 181 -33.28 -5.45 -10.80
CA ARG A 181 -33.84 -5.57 -12.17
C ARG A 181 -32.83 -6.01 -13.22
N VAL A 182 -31.53 -6.03 -12.91
CA VAL A 182 -30.44 -6.35 -13.85
C VAL A 182 -29.98 -7.82 -13.75
N MET A 183 -30.20 -8.50 -12.62
CA MET A 183 -29.65 -9.85 -12.37
C MET A 183 -30.63 -11.01 -12.66
N ASN A 184 -31.79 -10.77 -13.28
CA ASN A 184 -32.68 -11.84 -13.79
C ASN A 184 -32.68 -11.84 -15.33
N TRP A 185 -31.61 -12.39 -15.91
CA TRP A 185 -31.56 -12.81 -17.31
C TRP A 185 -30.87 -14.18 -17.39
N SER A 186 -31.68 -15.22 -17.28
CA SER A 186 -31.56 -16.52 -17.94
C SER A 186 -32.85 -17.31 -17.67
#